data_AF-A0AA86DZ57-F1
#
_entry.id   AF-A0AA86DZ57-F1
#
_cell.length_a   1.000
_cell.length_b   1.000
_cell.length_c   1.000
_cell.angle_alpha   90.00
_cell.angle_beta   90.00
_cell.angle_gamma   90.00
#
_symmetry.space_group_name_H-M   'P 1'
#
loop_
_entity.id
_entity.type
_entity.pdbx_description
1 polymer ?
#
loop_
_entity_poly.entity_id
_entity_poly.type
_entity_poly.pdbx_seq_one_letter_code
_entity_poly.pdbx_strand_id
1 'polypeptide(L)' 'MTRKELAEKLEVDPTTLRNWEKNKPELIKLINAGLMLENQIEEMEKSLEQLKKMKEKADSGKLII' A
#
# COMPACT_ATOMS: atom_id res chain seq x y z
N MET A 1 8.74 2.84 -2.86
CA MET A 1 8.43 3.20 -4.25
C MET A 1 9.40 4.28 -4.71
N THR A 2 10.04 4.11 -5.86
CA THR A 2 10.96 5.10 -6.48
C THR A 2 10.19 6.13 -7.30
N ARG A 3 10.83 7.26 -7.66
CA ARG A 3 10.21 8.26 -8.57
C ARG A 3 9.83 7.64 -9.92
N LYS A 4 10.64 6.70 -10.44
CA LYS A 4 10.38 6.01 -11.70
C LYS A 4 9.13 5.12 -11.59
N GLU A 5 9.05 4.32 -10.53
CA GLU A 5 7.87 3.48 -10.27
C GLU A 5 6.60 4.31 -10.09
N LEU A 6 6.69 5.47 -9.42
CA LEU A 6 5.57 6.38 -9.29
C LEU A 6 5.14 6.99 -10.63
N ALA A 7 6.11 7.39 -11.45
CA ALA A 7 5.84 7.91 -12.80
C ALA A 7 5.18 6.85 -13.69
N GLU A 8 5.66 5.61 -13.63
CA GLU A 8 5.04 4.45 -14.32
C GLU A 8 3.64 4.16 -13.79
N LYS A 9 3.42 4.11 -12.47
CA LYS A 9 2.10 3.86 -11.85
C LYS A 9 1.07 4.95 -12.20
N LEU A 10 1.51 6.20 -12.34
CA LEU A 10 0.64 7.33 -12.69
C LEU A 10 0.57 7.60 -14.19
N GLU A 11 1.25 6.80 -15.02
CA GLU A 11 1.34 6.96 -16.48
C GLU A 11 1.77 8.38 -16.88
N VAL A 12 2.73 8.95 -16.16
CA VAL A 12 3.26 10.30 -16.41
C VAL A 12 4.76 10.28 -16.70
N ASP A 13 5.22 11.25 -17.47
CA ASP A 13 6.67 11.42 -17.68
C ASP A 13 7.37 11.76 -16.34
N PRO A 14 8.57 11.19 -16.06
CA PRO A 14 9.32 11.50 -14.84
C PRO A 14 9.63 13.00 -14.65
N THR A 15 9.74 13.76 -15.74
CA THR A 15 9.94 15.22 -15.72
C THR A 15 8.67 15.93 -15.25
N THR A 16 7.49 15.44 -15.62
CA THR A 16 6.21 15.93 -15.11
C THR A 16 6.12 15.73 -13.61
N LEU A 17 6.49 14.55 -13.12
CA LEU A 17 6.53 14.25 -11.69
C LEU A 17 7.53 15.16 -10.96
N ARG A 18 8.72 15.40 -11.53
CA ARG A 18 9.70 16.37 -10.99
C ARG A 18 9.13 17.79 -10.92
N ASN A 19 8.35 18.19 -11.92
CA ASN A 19 7.70 19.50 -11.95
C ASN A 19 6.59 19.61 -10.89
N TRP A 20 5.85 18.52 -10.62
CA TRP A 20 4.86 18.49 -9.55
C TRP A 20 5.51 18.56 -8.17
N GLU A 21 6.60 17.83 -7.93
CA GLU A 21 7.37 17.92 -6.69
C GLU A 21 7.83 19.36 -6.40
N LYS A 22 8.27 20.08 -7.44
CA LYS A 22 8.72 21.47 -7.31
C LYS A 22 7.57 22.47 -7.16
N ASN A 23 6.56 22.37 -8.01
CA ASN A 23 5.57 23.44 -8.20
C ASN A 23 4.21 23.12 -7.57
N LYS A 24 3.97 21.88 -7.16
CA LYS A 24 2.71 21.38 -6.59
C LYS A 24 2.99 20.39 -5.44
N PRO A 25 3.70 20.78 -4.38
CA PRO A 25 4.10 19.86 -3.31
C PRO A 25 2.90 19.21 -2.60
N GLU A 26 1.78 19.91 -2.47
CA GLU A 26 0.55 19.36 -1.88
C GLU A 26 -0.07 18.24 -2.73
N LEU A 27 0.06 18.30 -4.07
CA LEU A 27 -0.39 17.22 -4.96
C LEU A 27 0.41 15.94 -4.69
N ILE A 28 1.73 16.04 -4.54
CA ILE A 28 2.59 14.89 -4.23
C ILE A 28 2.27 14.32 -2.85
N LYS A 29 2.01 15.16 -1.85
CA LYS A 29 1.59 14.70 -0.52
C LYS A 29 0.30 13.89 -0.58
N LEU A 30 -0.70 14.37 -1.32
CA LEU A 30 -1.98 13.68 -1.49
C LEU A 30 -1.81 12.33 -2.20
N ILE A 31 -1.04 12.29 -3.29
CA ILE A 31 -0.72 11.05 -4.01
C ILE A 31 -0.06 10.05 -3.07
N ASN A 32 0.99 10.47 -2.35
CA ASN A 32 1.72 9.60 -1.43
C ASN A 32 0.83 9.10 -0.28
N ALA A 33 -0.05 9.96 0.25
CA ALA A 33 -1.01 9.57 1.29
C ALA A 33 -2.00 8.51 0.79
N GLY A 34 -2.53 8.67 -0.43
CA GLY A 34 -3.40 7.67 -1.05
C GLY A 34 -2.70 6.32 -1.25
N LEU A 35 -1.47 6.34 -1.78
CA LEU A 35 -0.67 5.12 -1.97
C LEU A 35 -0.30 4.43 -0.66
N MET A 36 0.02 5.19 0.39
CA MET A 36 0.27 4.64 1.71
C MET A 36 -0.99 4.01 2.29
N LEU A 37 -2.15 4.64 2.10
CA LEU A 37 -3.43 4.11 2.55
C LEU A 37 -3.77 2.79 1.84
N GLU A 38 -3.60 2.70 0.51
CA GLU A 38 -3.78 1.46 -0.25
C GLU A 38 -2.93 0.30 0.31
N ASN A 39 -1.63 0.56 0.55
CA ASN A 39 -0.73 -0.46 1.10
C ASN A 39 -1.16 -0.91 2.50
N GLN A 40 -1.59 0.02 3.36
CA GLN A 40 -2.06 -0.30 4.71
C GLN A 40 -3.35 -1.13 4.70
N ILE A 41 -4.26 -0.85 3.77
CA ILE A 41 -5.47 -1.68 3.59
C ILE A 41 -5.06 -3.10 3.23
N GLU A 42 -4.17 -3.28 2.25
CA GLU A 42 -3.71 -4.60 1.80
C GLU A 42 -3.03 -5.39 2.94
N GLU A 43 -2.18 -4.72 3.74
CA GLU A 43 -1.54 -5.32 4.92
C GLU A 43 -2.55 -5.76 5.98
N MET A 44 -3.58 -4.94 6.21
CA MET A 44 -4.63 -5.24 7.18
C MET A 44 -5.50 -6.42 6.72
N GLU A 45 -5.82 -6.49 5.43
CA GLU A 45 -6.55 -7.63 4.85
C GLU A 45 -5.77 -8.94 4.99
N LYS A 46 -4.47 -8.92 4.69
CA LYS A 46 -3.59 -10.09 4.90
C LYS A 46 -3.52 -10.49 6.37
N SER A 47 -3.42 -9.52 7.28
CA SER A 47 -3.42 -9.77 8.72
C SER A 47 -4.74 -10.39 9.18
N LEU A 48 -5.87 -9.86 8.72
CA LEU A 48 -7.20 -10.40 9.02
C LEU A 48 -7.35 -11.84 8.50
N GLU A 49 -6.86 -12.13 7.30
CA GLU A 49 -6.88 -13.48 6.72
C GLU A 49 -6.05 -14.47 7.57
N GLN A 50 -4.89 -14.06 8.06
CA GLN A 50 -4.09 -14.87 8.97
C GLN A 50 -4.82 -15.15 10.28
N LEU A 51 -5.47 -14.14 10.87
CA LEU A 51 -6.26 -14.30 12.09
C LEU A 51 -7.43 -15.28 11.89
N LYS A 52 -8.12 -15.22 10.75
CA LYS A 52 -9.18 -16.19 10.39
C LYS A 52 -8.64 -17.62 10.32
N LYS A 53 -7.50 -17.82 9.65
CA LYS A 53 -6.82 -19.14 9.59
C LYS A 53 -6.40 -19.66 10.97
N MET A 54 -5.95 -18.78 11.86
CA MET A 54 -5.62 -19.16 13.24
C MET A 54 -6.86 -19.60 14.01
N LYS A 55 -7.98 -18.88 13.86
CA LYS A 55 -9.26 -19.26 14.44
C LYS A 55 -9.73 -20.63 13.95
N GLU A 56 -9.69 -20.88 12.63
CA GLU A 56 -10.07 -22.18 12.06
C GLU A 56 -9.21 -23.34 12.59
N LYS A 57 -7.90 -23.12 12.77
CA LYS A 57 -7.00 -24.11 13.39
C LYS A 57 -7.36 -24.37 14.85
N ALA A 58 -7.77 -23.34 15.59
CA ALA A 58 -8.21 -23.46 16.98
C ALA A 58 -9.51 -24.27 17.08
N ASP A 59 -10.50 -23.89 16.26
CA ASP A 59 -11.82 -24.52 16.23
C ASP A 59 -11.75 -25.99 15.77
N SER A 60 -10.81 -26.33 14.88
CA SER A 60 -10.59 -27.71 14.41
C SER A 60 -9.75 -28.59 15.36
N GLY A 61 -9.38 -28.09 16.55
CA GLY A 61 -8.59 -28.85 17.53
C GLY A 61 -7.15 -29.13 17.09
N LYS A 62 -6.66 -28.47 16.02
CA LYS A 62 -5.31 -28.65 15.45
C LYS A 62 -4.27 -27.68 16.02
N LEU A 63 -4.63 -26.90 17.04
CA LEU A 63 -3.63 -26.20 17.86
C LEU A 63 -2.94 -27.24 18.76
N ILE A 64 -1.94 -27.92 18.20
CA ILE A 64 -0.96 -28.67 18.98
C ILE A 64 -0.03 -27.62 19.61
N ILE A 65 -0.05 -27.60 20.94
CA ILE A 65 0.80 -26.80 21.84
C ILE A 65 2.27 -27.11 21.57
#